data_AF-E0USU7-F1
#
_entry.id   AF-E0USU7-F1
#
_cell.length_a   1.000
_cell.length_b   1.000
_cell.length_c   1.000
_cell.angle_alpha   90.00
_cell.angle_beta   90.00
_cell.angle_gamma   90.00
#
_symmetry.space_group_name_H-M   'P 1'
#
loop_
_entity.id
_entity.type
_entity.pdbx_description
1 polymer ?
#
loop_
_entity_poly.entity_id
_entity_poly.type
_entity_poly.pdbx_seq_one_letter_code
_entity_poly.pdbx_strand_id
1 'polypeptide(L)'
;MNYPNEWTQKEFLQNKKKLAQKDVDVLLVDTILSPIEKADTITYNPYELKQYPQGSVFVFYCDTGKATLDRLGEYKQKFPQYTCISLKGGRGYWRKNMMLLEEDDA
;
A
#
# COMPACT_ATOMS: atom_id res chain seq x y z
N MET A 1 -2.61 1.45 -15.54
CA MET A 1 -1.33 0.77 -15.23
C MET A 1 -1.65 -0.61 -14.69
N ASN A 2 -0.97 -1.65 -15.15
CA ASN A 2 -1.21 -3.01 -14.68
C ASN A 2 -0.14 -3.36 -13.64
N TYR A 3 -0.46 -3.17 -12.36
CA TYR A 3 0.43 -3.51 -11.26
C TYR A 3 0.24 -4.97 -10.82
N PRO A 4 1.27 -5.62 -10.26
CA PRO A 4 1.08 -6.90 -9.59
C PRO A 4 0.07 -6.74 -8.44
N ASN A 5 -0.57 -7.84 -8.04
CA ASN A 5 -1.50 -7.82 -6.91
C ASN A 5 -0.81 -7.57 -5.56
N GLU A 6 0.51 -7.72 -5.50
CA GLU A 6 1.30 -7.56 -4.28
C GLU A 6 2.53 -6.69 -4.51
N TRP A 7 2.89 -5.93 -3.48
CA TRP A 7 4.19 -5.25 -3.37
C TRP A 7 4.89 -5.66 -2.08
N THR A 8 6.20 -5.86 -2.17
CA THR A 8 7.11 -5.87 -1.03
C THR A 8 7.23 -4.47 -0.41
N GLN A 9 7.82 -4.39 0.80
CA GLN A 9 8.16 -3.10 1.40
C GLN A 9 9.07 -2.25 0.47
N LYS A 10 10.07 -2.86 -0.17
CA LYS A 10 10.97 -2.15 -1.10
C LYS A 10 10.18 -1.55 -2.27
N GLU A 11 9.33 -2.35 -2.92
CA GLU A 11 8.48 -1.88 -4.02
C GLU A 11 7.50 -0.78 -3.58
N PHE A 12 6.89 -0.91 -2.39
CA PHE A 12 6.05 0.15 -1.83
C PHE A 12 6.81 1.47 -1.70
N LEU A 13 7.99 1.46 -1.08
CA LEU A 13 8.80 2.67 -0.87
C LEU A 13 9.24 3.28 -2.21
N GLN A 14 9.71 2.45 -3.15
CA GLN A 14 10.13 2.91 -4.48
C GLN A 14 8.96 3.49 -5.28
N ASN A 15 7.83 2.80 -5.31
CA ASN A 15 6.65 3.25 -6.04
C ASN A 15 6.03 4.49 -5.40
N LYS A 16 6.01 4.60 -4.05
CA LYS A 16 5.56 5.83 -3.36
C LYS A 16 6.40 7.04 -3.80
N LYS A 17 7.73 6.92 -3.86
CA LYS A 17 8.62 7.99 -4.36
C LYS A 17 8.37 8.32 -5.83
N LYS A 18 8.29 7.30 -6.70
CA LYS A 18 8.11 7.47 -8.16
C LYS A 18 6.73 8.02 -8.54
N LEU A 19 5.69 7.67 -7.79
CA LEU A 19 4.31 8.10 -8.05
C LEU A 19 4.00 9.48 -7.47
N ALA A 20 4.65 9.86 -6.37
CA ALA A 20 4.58 11.22 -5.85
C ALA A 20 5.05 12.27 -6.87
N GLN A 21 6.06 11.95 -7.69
CA GLN A 21 6.53 12.81 -8.80
C GLN A 21 5.49 13.01 -9.92
N LYS A 22 4.41 12.23 -9.89
CA LYS A 22 3.31 12.25 -10.88
C LYS A 22 1.98 12.66 -10.24
N ASP A 23 2.01 13.25 -9.04
CA ASP A 23 0.83 13.65 -8.27
C ASP A 23 -0.15 12.47 -7.99
N VAL A 24 0.39 11.26 -7.81
CA VAL A 24 -0.39 10.07 -7.45
C VAL A 24 -0.11 9.68 -6.00
N ASP A 25 -1.14 9.69 -5.16
CA ASP A 25 -1.03 9.28 -3.77
C ASP A 25 -0.85 7.76 -3.64
N VAL A 26 0.06 7.36 -2.76
CA VAL A 26 0.31 5.96 -2.42
C VAL A 26 0.21 5.78 -0.91
N LEU A 27 -0.83 5.06 -0.48
CA LEU A 27 -1.24 4.94 0.92
C LEU A 27 -1.03 3.53 1.44
N LEU A 28 -0.49 3.42 2.65
CA LEU A 28 -0.35 2.15 3.36
C LEU A 28 -1.52 2.00 4.34
N VAL A 29 -2.44 1.08 4.03
CA VAL A 29 -3.75 0.98 4.68
C VAL A 29 -3.79 -0.17 5.69
N ASP A 30 -3.94 0.19 6.96
CA ASP A 30 -4.06 -0.71 8.10
C ASP A 30 -5.46 -1.31 8.22
N THR A 31 -5.57 -2.61 8.04
CA THR A 31 -6.85 -3.33 8.15
C THR A 31 -7.07 -4.00 9.51
N ILE A 32 -6.12 -3.88 10.45
CA ILE A 32 -6.11 -4.59 11.74
C ILE A 32 -6.05 -3.68 12.97
N LEU A 33 -6.09 -2.35 12.80
CA LEU A 33 -5.99 -1.37 13.89
C LEU A 33 -4.70 -1.53 14.72
N SER A 34 -3.62 -1.91 14.04
CA SER A 34 -2.30 -2.10 14.64
C SER A 34 -1.25 -1.49 13.71
N PRO A 35 -1.07 -0.15 13.78
CA PRO A 35 -0.20 0.56 12.85
C PRO A 35 1.22 0.03 12.89
N ILE A 36 1.85 -0.07 11.72
CA ILE A 36 3.26 -0.46 11.61
C ILE A 36 4.13 0.65 12.20
N GLU A 37 4.95 0.31 13.20
CA GLU A 37 5.85 1.26 13.83
C GLU A 37 6.85 1.86 12.81
N LYS A 38 7.03 3.19 12.87
CA LYS A 38 7.84 3.99 11.94
C LYS A 38 7.40 3.92 10.46
N ALA A 39 6.17 3.49 10.18
CA ALA A 39 5.55 3.65 8.88
C ALA A 39 4.41 4.65 8.95
N ASP A 40 4.26 5.43 7.89
CA ASP A 40 3.10 6.30 7.69
C ASP A 40 1.93 5.44 7.19
N THR A 41 0.98 5.17 8.08
CA THR A 41 -0.18 4.29 7.82
C THR A 41 -1.48 5.01 8.11
N ILE A 42 -2.51 4.67 7.33
CA ILE A 42 -3.88 5.12 7.54
C ILE A 42 -4.76 3.93 7.91
N THR A 43 -5.70 4.12 8.84
CA THR A 43 -6.69 3.10 9.19
C THR A 43 -7.65 2.85 8.03
N TYR A 44 -8.01 1.59 7.81
CA TYR A 44 -9.02 1.21 6.85
C TYR A 44 -10.38 1.83 7.20
N ASN A 45 -10.72 2.92 6.53
CA ASN A 45 -12.03 3.54 6.58
C ASN A 45 -12.50 3.83 5.13
N PRO A 46 -13.46 3.05 4.58
CA PRO A 46 -13.92 3.23 3.21
C PRO A 46 -14.48 4.63 2.89
N TYR A 47 -15.04 5.33 3.87
CA TYR A 47 -15.59 6.67 3.66
C TYR A 47 -14.47 7.69 3.45
N GLU A 48 -13.44 7.65 4.31
CA GLU A 48 -12.27 8.52 4.22
C GLU A 48 -11.41 8.18 3.00
N LEU A 49 -11.19 6.89 2.73
CA LEU A 49 -10.42 6.45 1.56
C LEU A 49 -11.01 6.94 0.23
N LYS A 50 -12.34 7.06 0.14
CA LYS A 50 -13.01 7.61 -1.05
C LYS A 50 -12.85 9.12 -1.23
N GLN A 51 -12.33 9.84 -0.23
CA GLN A 51 -12.02 11.26 -0.36
C GLN A 51 -10.67 11.52 -1.04
N TYR A 52 -9.84 10.48 -1.21
CA TYR A 52 -8.56 10.60 -1.91
C TYR A 52 -8.76 10.78 -3.43
N PRO A 53 -7.82 11.47 -4.12
CA PRO A 53 -7.85 11.65 -5.56
C PRO A 53 -8.01 10.31 -6.31
N GLN A 54 -8.83 10.31 -7.37
CA GLN A 54 -8.97 9.14 -8.22
C GLN A 54 -7.63 8.74 -8.84
N GLY A 55 -7.40 7.44 -9.02
CA GLY A 55 -6.10 6.92 -9.48
C GLY A 55 -5.08 6.71 -8.37
N SER A 56 -5.36 7.12 -7.12
CA SER A 56 -4.50 6.80 -5.98
C SER A 56 -4.32 5.28 -5.80
N VAL A 57 -3.21 4.90 -5.19
CA VAL A 57 -2.84 3.52 -4.91
C VAL A 57 -3.01 3.22 -3.43
N PHE A 58 -3.85 2.23 -3.12
CA PHE A 58 -4.05 1.72 -1.77
C PHE A 58 -3.31 0.39 -1.61
N VAL A 59 -2.34 0.38 -0.72
CA VAL A 59 -1.56 -0.80 -0.34
C VAL A 59 -2.06 -1.29 1.00
N PHE A 60 -2.92 -2.30 0.98
CA PHE A 60 -3.53 -2.84 2.18
C PHE A 60 -2.56 -3.77 2.90
N TYR A 61 -2.62 -3.83 4.23
CA TYR A 61 -1.91 -4.83 5.02
C TYR A 61 -2.72 -5.32 6.21
N CYS A 62 -2.37 -6.52 6.67
CA CYS A 62 -2.74 -7.10 7.95
C CYS A 62 -1.48 -7.74 8.58
N ASP A 63 -1.62 -8.60 9.60
CA ASP A 63 -0.46 -9.22 10.25
C ASP A 63 0.37 -10.09 9.31
N THR A 64 -0.30 -10.94 8.51
CA THR A 64 0.32 -11.85 7.53
C THR A 64 -0.37 -11.63 6.17
N GLY A 65 0.38 -11.16 5.16
CA GLY A 65 -0.19 -10.64 3.90
C GLY A 65 -1.18 -11.54 3.15
N LYS A 66 -1.23 -12.85 3.46
CA LYS A 66 -2.17 -13.83 2.88
C LYS A 66 -3.62 -13.38 2.95
N ALA A 67 -4.11 -12.97 4.13
CA ALA A 67 -5.51 -12.57 4.27
C ALA A 67 -5.84 -11.29 3.49
N THR A 68 -4.86 -10.40 3.30
CA THR A 68 -5.04 -9.20 2.47
C THR A 68 -5.12 -9.57 0.99
N LEU A 69 -4.27 -10.48 0.52
CA LEU A 69 -4.26 -10.95 -0.86
C LEU A 69 -5.56 -11.68 -1.21
N ASP A 70 -6.04 -12.57 -0.34
CA ASP A 70 -7.29 -13.32 -0.53
C ASP A 70 -8.49 -12.38 -0.68
N ARG A 71 -8.50 -11.26 0.05
CA ARG A 71 -9.56 -10.24 0.04
C ARG A 71 -9.36 -9.12 -0.99
N LEU A 72 -8.29 -9.16 -1.79
CA LEU A 72 -7.97 -8.09 -2.72
C LEU A 72 -9.08 -7.84 -3.74
N GLY A 73 -9.80 -8.89 -4.14
CA GLY A 73 -10.97 -8.79 -5.02
C GLY A 73 -12.08 -7.91 -4.42
N GLU A 74 -12.37 -8.05 -3.12
CA GLU A 74 -13.35 -7.22 -2.40
C GLU A 74 -12.91 -5.75 -2.41
N TYR A 75 -11.62 -5.48 -2.19
CA TYR A 75 -11.09 -4.11 -2.22
C TYR A 75 -11.20 -3.50 -3.61
N LYS A 76 -10.85 -4.24 -4.68
CA LYS A 76 -11.00 -3.78 -6.07
C LYS A 76 -12.46 -3.48 -6.43
N GLN A 77 -13.41 -4.28 -5.96
CA GLN A 77 -14.84 -4.02 -6.15
C GLN A 77 -15.30 -2.78 -5.37
N LYS A 78 -14.78 -2.56 -4.17
CA LYS A 78 -15.15 -1.41 -3.32
C LYS A 78 -14.51 -0.09 -3.79
N PHE A 79 -13.34 -0.16 -4.41
CA PHE A 79 -12.53 0.97 -4.87
C PHE A 79 -12.16 0.83 -6.36
N PRO A 80 -13.14 0.77 -7.28
CA PRO A 80 -12.87 0.50 -8.70
C PRO A 80 -12.11 1.62 -9.42
N GLN A 81 -12.10 2.82 -8.84
CA GLN A 81 -11.39 4.01 -9.35
C GLN A 81 -9.95 4.13 -8.83
N TYR A 82 -9.51 3.15 -8.03
CA TYR A 82 -8.22 3.16 -7.34
C TYR A 82 -7.45 1.89 -7.66
N THR A 83 -6.13 1.95 -7.52
CA THR A 83 -5.30 0.74 -7.61
C THR A 83 -5.26 0.09 -6.22
N CYS A 84 -5.68 -1.16 -6.11
CA CYS A 84 -5.60 -1.92 -4.86
C CYS A 84 -4.47 -2.95 -4.93
N ILE A 85 -3.58 -2.91 -3.94
CA ILE A 85 -2.40 -3.78 -3.81
C ILE A 85 -2.39 -4.39 -2.40
N SER A 86 -1.91 -5.63 -2.26
CA SER A 86 -1.62 -6.25 -0.97
C SER A 86 -0.15 -6.08 -0.59
N LEU A 87 0.16 -5.71 0.66
CA LEU A 87 1.53 -5.70 1.16
C LEU A 87 1.99 -7.15 1.40
N LYS A 88 2.97 -7.59 0.62
CA LYS A 88 3.53 -8.93 0.70
C LYS A 88 4.12 -9.18 2.08
N GLY A 89 3.68 -10.25 2.74
CA GLY A 89 4.12 -10.62 4.08
C GLY A 89 3.47 -9.80 5.21
N GLY A 90 2.71 -8.76 4.90
CA GLY A 90 2.01 -7.94 5.89
C GLY A 90 2.95 -7.21 6.87
N ARG A 91 2.39 -6.82 8.01
CA ARG A 91 3.11 -6.13 9.10
C ARG A 91 4.31 -6.93 9.61
N GLY A 92 4.18 -8.27 9.68
CA GLY A 92 5.24 -9.14 10.20
C GLY A 92 6.54 -9.12 9.37
N TYR A 93 6.46 -8.73 8.10
CA TYR A 93 7.63 -8.64 7.21
C TYR A 93 8.27 -7.25 7.17
N TRP A 94 7.65 -6.25 7.80
CA TRP A 94 8.13 -4.87 7.74
C TRP A 94 9.42 -4.67 8.54
N ARG A 95 10.41 -4.04 7.91
CA ARG A 95 11.68 -3.64 8.50
C ARG A 95 11.65 -2.15 8.82
N LYS A 96 11.61 -1.80 10.10
CA LYS A 96 11.43 -0.43 10.62
C LYS A 96 12.47 0.59 10.14
N ASN A 97 13.68 0.13 9.82
CA ASN A 97 14.80 0.99 9.42
C ASN A 97 15.27 0.68 7.98
N MET A 98 14.39 0.14 7.11
CA MET A 98 14.73 -0.03 5.70
C MET A 98 14.90 1.35 5.04
N MET A 99 16.01 1.52 4.36
CA MET A 99 16.29 2.69 3.51
C MET A 99 16.43 2.22 2.06
N LEU A 100 15.95 3.05 1.13
CA LEU A 100 16.26 2.87 -0.28
C LEU A 100 17.67 3.42 -0.54
N LEU A 101 18.50 2.66 -1.24
CA LEU A 101 19.80 3.15 -1.70
C LEU A 101 19.57 4.03 -2.94
N GLU A 102 20.34 5.12 -3.08
CA GLU A 102 20.21 6.09 -4.18
C GLU A 102 20.40 5.47 -5.58
N GLU A 103 21.03 4.29 -5.66
CA GLU A 103 21.23 3.54 -6.93
C GLU A 103 19.92 3.09 -7.60
N ASP A 104 18.78 3.10 -6.91
CA ASP A 104 17.47 2.73 -7.49
C ASP A 104 16.79 3.89 -8.31
N ASP A 105 17.46 5.04 -8.45
CA ASP A 105 17.02 6.21 -9.24
C ASP A 105 17.63 6.29 -10.67
N ALA A 106 18.42 5.29 -11.09
CA ALA A 106 19.06 5.22 -12.41
C ALA A 106 18.14 4.66 -13.52
#